data_AF-A0AAW9YRT6-F1
#
_entry.id   AF-A0AAW9YRT6-F1
#
_cell.length_a   1.000
_cell.length_b   1.000
_cell.length_c   1.000
_cell.angle_alpha   90.00
_cell.angle_beta   90.00
_cell.angle_gamma   90.00
#
_symmetry.space_group_name_H-M   'P 1'
#
loop_
_entity.id
_entity.type
_entity.pdbx_description
1 polymer ?
#
loop_
_entity_poly.entity_id
_entity_poly.type
_entity_poly.pdbx_seq_one_letter_code
_entity_poly.pdbx_strand_id
1 'polypeptide(L)'
;MIQKILDELPTIINKENAIYTIKACISLTMALYISMSLNLDKPMWAMISTLFLQTRPETGFIIEKALLLIVVSFIGVFVGFLIVTFFLPFPILALIALCTLISISIFFSANMSHPNFIYALALANVTCIIIVFYSIANPMLT
;
A
#
# COMPACT_ATOMS: atom_id res chain seq x y z
N MET A 1 -17.97 -5.01 32.03
CA MET A 1 -17.47 -4.60 30.69
C MET A 1 -17.49 -3.07 30.54
N ILE A 2 -18.63 -2.39 30.76
CA ILE A 2 -18.73 -0.92 30.67
C ILE A 2 -17.88 -0.18 31.71
N GLN A 3 -17.82 -0.66 32.96
CA GLN A 3 -16.96 -0.06 34.00
C GLN A 3 -15.46 -0.12 33.65
N LYS A 4 -15.01 -1.22 33.03
CA LYS A 4 -13.62 -1.38 32.58
C LYS A 4 -13.24 -0.36 31.48
N ILE A 5 -14.18 -0.02 30.59
CA ILE A 5 -14.00 1.02 29.56
C ILE A 5 -13.96 2.42 30.20
N LEU A 6 -14.79 2.66 31.22
CA LEU A 6 -14.81 3.93 31.96
C LEU A 6 -13.52 4.15 32.76
N ASP A 7 -12.92 3.09 33.30
CA ASP A 7 -11.63 3.16 34.01
C ASP A 7 -10.43 3.35 33.07
N GLU A 8 -10.54 2.88 31.82
CA GLU A 8 -9.54 3.09 30.75
C GLU A 8 -9.74 4.43 29.99
N LEU A 9 -10.88 5.11 30.16
CA LEU A 9 -11.15 6.39 29.50
C LEU A 9 -10.06 7.47 29.71
N PRO A 10 -9.53 7.69 30.94
CA PRO A 10 -8.48 8.68 31.17
C PRO A 10 -7.11 8.26 30.62
N THR A 11 -6.87 6.97 30.40
CA THR A 11 -5.63 6.50 29.75
C THR A 11 -5.71 6.62 28.23
N ILE A 12 -6.91 6.45 27.66
CA ILE A 12 -7.17 6.62 26.21
C ILE A 12 -7.19 8.12 25.84
N ILE A 13 -7.84 8.97 26.65
CA ILE A 13 -7.97 10.41 26.40
C ILE A 13 -6.85 11.15 27.13
N ASN A 14 -5.64 11.08 26.58
CA ASN A 14 -4.48 11.86 27.01
C ASN A 14 -4.16 12.97 26.00
N LYS A 15 -3.46 14.03 26.44
CA LYS A 15 -3.02 15.15 25.60
C LYS A 15 -2.20 14.68 24.40
N GLU A 16 -1.33 13.69 24.59
CA GLU A 16 -0.51 13.12 23.51
C GLU A 16 -1.35 12.43 22.44
N ASN A 17 -2.31 11.61 22.86
CA ASN A 17 -3.24 10.93 21.97
C ASN A 17 -4.12 11.93 21.22
N ALA A 18 -4.60 12.98 21.89
CA ALA A 18 -5.37 14.05 21.25
C ALA A 18 -4.57 14.77 20.17
N ILE A 19 -3.30 15.10 20.44
CA ILE A 19 -2.40 15.72 19.45
C ILE A 19 -2.17 14.77 18.26
N TYR A 20 -1.95 13.48 18.51
CA TYR A 20 -1.77 12.48 17.46
C TYR A 20 -3.02 12.35 16.59
N THR A 21 -4.21 12.22 17.20
CA THR A 21 -5.49 12.12 16.49
C THR A 21 -5.76 13.38 15.65
N ILE A 22 -5.50 14.58 16.18
CA ILE A 22 -5.70 15.82 15.41
C ILE A 22 -4.77 15.86 14.19
N LYS A 23 -3.48 15.52 14.36
CA LYS A 23 -2.54 15.43 13.23
C LYS A 23 -2.99 14.40 12.19
N ALA A 24 -3.47 13.24 12.65
CA ALA A 24 -4.01 12.19 11.78
C ALA A 24 -5.23 12.66 10.99
N CYS A 25 -6.21 13.27 11.67
CA CYS A 25 -7.40 13.85 11.04
C CYS A 25 -7.04 14.89 9.98
N ILE A 26 -6.16 15.84 10.31
CA ILE A 26 -5.72 16.87 9.36
C ILE A 26 -5.06 16.22 8.13
N SER A 27 -4.16 15.25 8.33
CA SER A 27 -3.48 14.57 7.23
C SER A 27 -4.44 13.77 6.34
N LEU A 28 -5.41 13.07 6.91
CA LEU A 28 -6.44 12.31 6.18
C LEU A 28 -7.32 13.24 5.35
N THR A 29 -7.82 14.33 5.95
CA THR A 29 -8.65 15.33 5.26
C THR A 29 -7.87 16.02 4.15
N MET A 30 -6.61 16.37 4.39
CA MET A 30 -5.77 17.03 3.40
C MET A 30 -5.47 16.11 2.21
N ALA A 31 -5.19 14.82 2.44
CA ALA A 31 -4.98 13.85 1.38
C ALA A 31 -6.24 13.63 0.53
N LEU A 32 -7.41 13.52 1.17
CA LEU A 32 -8.70 13.47 0.46
C LEU A 32 -8.95 14.72 -0.38
N TYR A 33 -8.76 15.90 0.20
CA TYR A 33 -8.97 17.17 -0.49
C TYR A 33 -8.11 17.28 -1.74
N ILE A 34 -6.81 16.94 -1.64
CA ILE A 34 -5.89 16.92 -2.78
C ILE A 34 -6.32 15.90 -3.83
N SER A 35 -6.77 14.71 -3.41
CA SER A 35 -7.20 13.68 -4.38
C SER A 35 -8.49 14.07 -5.11
N MET A 36 -9.39 14.77 -4.44
CA MET A 36 -10.63 15.27 -5.05
C MET A 36 -10.35 16.45 -5.99
N SER A 37 -9.43 17.35 -5.64
CA SER A 37 -9.06 18.48 -6.50
C SER A 37 -8.38 18.04 -7.81
N LEU A 38 -7.68 16.91 -7.78
CA LEU A 38 -7.07 16.27 -8.95
C LEU A 38 -8.08 15.45 -9.78
N ASN A 39 -9.36 15.38 -9.40
CA ASN A 39 -10.41 14.60 -10.08
C ASN A 39 -10.05 13.12 -10.33
N LEU A 40 -9.39 12.44 -9.38
CA LEU A 40 -9.12 11.00 -9.50
C LEU A 40 -10.41 10.18 -9.44
N ASP A 41 -10.50 9.08 -10.18
CA ASP A 41 -11.68 8.19 -10.24
C ASP A 41 -12.11 7.65 -8.86
N LYS A 42 -11.15 7.42 -7.97
CA LYS A 42 -11.38 6.81 -6.65
C LYS A 42 -10.58 7.54 -5.56
N PRO A 43 -11.03 8.73 -5.11
CA PRO A 43 -10.26 9.57 -4.20
C PRO A 43 -10.07 8.94 -2.80
N MET A 44 -10.92 7.97 -2.44
CA MET A 44 -10.81 7.21 -1.20
C MET A 44 -9.47 6.47 -1.02
N TRP A 45 -8.79 6.08 -2.11
CA TRP A 45 -7.51 5.38 -2.01
C TRP A 45 -6.40 6.24 -1.42
N ALA A 46 -6.39 7.54 -1.70
CA ALA A 46 -5.41 8.47 -1.13
C ALA A 46 -5.52 8.50 0.41
N MET A 47 -6.75 8.55 0.94
CA MET A 47 -7.01 8.49 2.38
C MET A 47 -6.50 7.18 2.99
N ILE A 48 -6.84 6.05 2.37
CA ILE A 48 -6.48 4.72 2.86
C ILE A 48 -4.95 4.57 2.96
N SER A 49 -4.21 5.03 1.95
CA SER A 49 -2.73 5.02 1.97
C SER A 49 -2.15 5.88 3.11
N THR A 50 -2.73 7.06 3.37
CA THR A 50 -2.27 7.89 4.50
C THR A 50 -2.55 7.28 5.87
N LEU A 51 -3.70 6.61 6.02
CA LEU A 51 -4.06 5.90 7.25
C LEU A 51 -3.04 4.80 7.56
N PHE A 52 -2.74 3.94 6.57
CA PHE A 52 -1.77 2.85 6.74
C PHE A 52 -0.35 3.33 7.01
N LEU A 53 0.00 4.53 6.54
CA LEU A 53 1.30 5.11 6.81
C LEU A 53 1.40 5.62 8.26
N GLN A 54 0.32 6.19 8.81
CA GLN A 54 0.29 6.75 10.16
C GLN A 54 0.17 5.69 11.27
N THR A 55 -0.56 4.58 11.02
CA THR A 55 -0.77 3.52 12.02
C THR A 55 0.48 2.71 12.35
N ARG A 56 1.57 2.90 11.59
CA ARG A 56 2.83 2.22 11.85
C ARG A 56 3.59 2.91 13.00
N PRO A 57 3.96 2.18 14.06
CA PRO A 57 4.69 2.74 15.21
C PRO A 57 6.15 3.11 14.90
N GLU A 58 6.61 2.90 13.66
CA GLU A 58 7.96 3.19 13.19
C GLU A 58 8.12 4.68 12.86
N THR A 59 8.26 5.52 13.89
CA THR A 59 8.23 7.00 13.84
C THR A 59 9.46 7.66 13.18
N GLY A 60 10.44 6.89 12.68
CA GLY A 60 11.72 7.44 12.21
C GLY A 60 11.70 8.07 10.81
N PHE A 61 10.97 7.51 9.84
CA PHE A 61 11.17 7.85 8.42
C PHE A 61 9.89 7.78 7.57
N ILE A 62 8.90 8.64 7.87
CA ILE A 62 7.63 8.70 7.12
C ILE A 62 7.86 9.11 5.64
N ILE A 63 8.81 10.01 5.39
CA ILE A 63 9.14 10.51 4.06
C ILE A 63 9.79 9.41 3.20
N GLU A 64 10.71 8.64 3.77
CA GLU A 64 11.36 7.51 3.08
C GLU A 64 10.31 6.49 2.63
N LYS A 65 9.38 6.13 3.53
CA LYS A 65 8.28 5.21 3.22
C LYS A 65 7.39 5.75 2.09
N ALA A 66 7.07 7.04 2.11
CA ALA A 66 6.24 7.67 1.08
C ALA A 66 6.94 7.70 -0.29
N LEU A 67 8.23 8.03 -0.33
CA LEU A 67 9.01 8.01 -1.58
C LEU A 67 9.13 6.61 -2.15
N LEU A 68 9.43 5.64 -1.27
CA LEU A 68 9.55 4.24 -1.64
C LEU A 68 8.20 3.67 -2.13
N LEU A 69 7.08 4.09 -1.55
CA LEU A 69 5.73 3.76 -2.03
C LEU A 69 5.52 4.20 -3.49
N ILE A 70 5.93 5.44 -3.80
CA ILE A 70 5.79 6.00 -5.15
C ILE A 70 6.65 5.21 -6.14
N VAL A 71 7.95 5.06 -5.84
CA VAL A 71 8.91 4.37 -6.72
C VAL A 71 8.48 2.92 -6.96
N VAL A 72 8.09 2.22 -5.91
CA VAL A 72 7.75 0.80 -6.04
C VAL A 72 6.44 0.58 -6.78
N SER A 73 5.49 1.51 -6.67
CA SER A 73 4.25 1.45 -7.44
C SER A 73 4.53 1.56 -8.94
N PHE A 74 5.42 2.47 -9.36
CA PHE A 74 5.83 2.55 -10.76
C PHE A 74 6.51 1.28 -11.25
N ILE A 75 7.42 0.71 -10.45
CA ILE A 75 8.11 -0.54 -10.80
C ILE A 75 7.11 -1.70 -10.92
N GLY A 76 6.20 -1.85 -9.96
CA GLY A 76 5.19 -2.90 -9.97
C GLY A 76 4.22 -2.77 -11.14
N VAL A 77 3.83 -1.54 -11.49
CA VAL A 77 3.02 -1.27 -12.69
C VAL A 77 3.77 -1.65 -13.96
N PHE A 78 5.03 -1.24 -14.08
CA PHE A 78 5.84 -1.54 -15.25
C PHE A 78 6.05 -3.05 -15.45
N VAL A 79 6.37 -3.77 -14.38
CA VAL A 79 6.57 -5.23 -14.45
C VAL A 79 5.26 -5.96 -14.70
N GLY A 80 4.16 -5.55 -14.06
CA GLY A 80 2.83 -6.10 -14.33
C GLY A 80 2.41 -5.89 -15.78
N PHE A 81 2.65 -4.70 -16.33
CA PHE A 81 2.38 -4.37 -17.72
C PHE A 81 3.19 -5.25 -18.69
N LEU A 82 4.48 -5.50 -18.41
CA LEU A 82 5.31 -6.42 -19.20
C LEU A 82 4.71 -7.84 -19.19
N ILE A 83 4.35 -8.36 -18.02
CA ILE A 83 3.77 -9.70 -17.90
C ILE A 83 2.48 -9.80 -18.71
N VAL A 84 1.59 -8.81 -18.58
CA VAL A 84 0.34 -8.77 -19.34
C VAL A 84 0.62 -8.75 -20.84
N THR A 85 1.49 -7.85 -21.31
CA THR A 85 1.78 -7.71 -22.76
C THR A 85 2.31 -9.00 -23.40
N PHE A 86 3.17 -9.75 -22.70
CA PHE A 86 3.74 -11.00 -23.25
C PHE A 86 2.86 -12.23 -23.04
N PHE A 87 2.10 -12.29 -21.94
CA PHE A 87 1.42 -13.52 -21.50
C PHE A 87 -0.12 -13.44 -21.49
N LEU A 88 -0.73 -12.35 -21.97
CA LEU A 88 -2.19 -12.25 -22.15
C LEU A 88 -2.83 -13.44 -22.89
N PRO A 89 -2.27 -13.95 -24.01
CA PRO A 89 -2.88 -15.07 -24.72
C PRO A 89 -2.80 -16.41 -23.94
N PHE A 90 -1.93 -16.51 -22.93
CA PHE A 90 -1.71 -17.74 -22.15
C PHE A 90 -1.81 -17.46 -20.64
N PRO A 91 -3.03 -17.45 -20.05
CA PRO A 91 -3.23 -17.05 -18.65
C PRO A 91 -2.46 -17.93 -17.65
N ILE A 92 -2.25 -19.21 -17.98
CA ILE A 92 -1.48 -20.13 -17.12
C ILE A 92 0.00 -19.71 -17.02
N LEU A 93 0.58 -19.22 -18.12
CA LEU A 93 1.97 -18.73 -18.14
C LEU A 93 2.10 -17.42 -17.37
N ALA A 94 1.10 -16.53 -17.46
CA ALA A 94 1.07 -15.29 -16.69
C ALA A 94 1.07 -15.56 -15.17
N LEU A 95 0.33 -16.58 -14.71
CA LEU A 95 0.32 -17.00 -13.30
C LEU A 95 1.67 -17.59 -12.85
N ILE A 96 2.34 -18.36 -13.70
CA ILE A 96 3.68 -18.88 -13.41
C ILE A 96 4.70 -17.73 -13.33
N ALA A 97 4.62 -16.76 -14.25
CA ALA A 97 5.47 -15.56 -14.23
C ALA A 97 5.25 -14.74 -12.95
N LEU A 98 4.00 -14.56 -12.51
CA LEU A 98 3.70 -13.94 -11.22
C LEU A 98 4.29 -14.74 -10.04
N CYS A 99 4.12 -16.05 -10.02
CA CYS A 99 4.60 -16.91 -8.93
C CYS A 99 6.14 -16.87 -8.81
N THR A 100 6.84 -16.90 -9.95
CA THR A 100 8.30 -16.76 -9.98
C THR A 100 8.75 -15.39 -9.49
N LEU A 101 8.06 -14.31 -9.90
CA LEU A 101 8.32 -12.96 -9.43
C LEU A 101 8.14 -12.82 -7.92
N ILE A 102 7.07 -13.38 -7.36
CA ILE A 102 6.80 -13.38 -5.92
C ILE A 102 7.89 -14.18 -5.18
N SER A 103 8.29 -15.34 -5.73
CA SER A 103 9.33 -16.19 -5.14
C SER A 103 10.69 -15.48 -5.10
N ILE A 104 11.09 -14.82 -6.19
CA ILE A 104 12.32 -14.01 -6.26
C ILE A 104 12.27 -12.88 -5.24
N SER A 105 11.12 -12.21 -5.14
CA SER A 105 10.93 -11.13 -4.18
C SER A 105 11.05 -11.62 -2.74
N ILE A 106 10.42 -12.74 -2.38
CA ILE A 106 10.52 -13.31 -1.03
C ILE A 106 11.97 -13.71 -0.72
N PHE A 107 12.68 -14.29 -1.69
CA PHE A 107 14.10 -14.63 -1.54
C PHE A 107 14.95 -13.38 -1.23
N PHE A 108 14.73 -12.28 -1.95
CA PHE A 108 15.45 -11.04 -1.69
C PHE A 108 15.04 -10.41 -0.35
N SER A 109 13.75 -10.44 0.00
CA SER A 109 13.23 -9.98 1.28
C SER A 109 13.85 -10.71 2.48
N ALA A 110 14.15 -12.00 2.35
CA ALA A 110 14.75 -12.80 3.42
C ALA A 110 16.20 -12.39 3.73
N ASN A 111 16.90 -11.78 2.75
CA ASN A 111 18.30 -11.37 2.87
C ASN A 111 18.47 -9.93 3.38
N MET A 112 17.37 -9.21 3.65
CA MET A 112 17.41 -7.78 3.95
C MET A 112 17.01 -7.47 5.39
N SER A 113 17.78 -6.61 6.05
CA SER A 113 17.53 -6.20 7.44
C SER A 113 16.65 -4.94 7.56
N HIS A 114 16.45 -4.19 6.47
CA HIS A 114 15.68 -2.94 6.50
C HIS A 114 14.17 -3.21 6.32
N PRO A 115 13.32 -2.95 7.34
CA PRO A 115 11.89 -3.28 7.29
C PRO A 115 11.12 -2.49 6.22
N ASN A 116 11.60 -1.28 5.87
CA ASN A 116 11.02 -0.46 4.81
C ASN A 116 11.16 -1.12 3.42
N PHE A 117 12.30 -1.77 3.16
CA PHE A 117 12.55 -2.40 1.87
C PHE A 117 11.76 -3.70 1.71
N ILE A 118 11.68 -4.50 2.77
CA ILE A 118 10.81 -5.68 2.82
C ILE A 118 9.37 -5.30 2.48
N TYR A 119 8.89 -4.20 3.08
CA TYR A 119 7.56 -3.68 2.79
C TYR A 119 7.42 -3.20 1.34
N ALA A 120 8.42 -2.50 0.79
CA ALA A 120 8.46 -2.08 -0.61
C ALA A 120 8.18 -3.27 -1.53
N LEU A 121 8.94 -4.34 -1.33
CA LEU A 121 8.95 -5.49 -2.20
C LEU A 121 7.62 -6.27 -2.11
N ALA A 122 7.07 -6.39 -0.90
CA ALA A 122 5.73 -6.93 -0.71
C ALA A 122 4.67 -6.11 -1.44
N LEU A 123 4.75 -4.78 -1.37
CA LEU A 123 3.80 -3.89 -2.05
C LEU A 123 3.96 -3.92 -3.57
N ALA A 124 5.19 -4.02 -4.08
CA ALA A 124 5.50 -4.21 -5.50
C ALA A 124 4.75 -5.44 -6.04
N ASN A 125 4.84 -6.56 -5.33
CA ASN A 125 4.14 -7.79 -5.69
C ASN A 125 2.62 -7.58 -5.71
N VAL A 126 2.05 -6.94 -4.68
CA VAL A 126 0.60 -6.67 -4.62
C VAL A 126 0.15 -5.83 -5.81
N THR A 127 0.87 -4.78 -6.17
CA THR A 127 0.52 -3.95 -7.36
C THR A 127 0.57 -4.75 -8.66
N CYS A 128 1.61 -5.56 -8.85
CA CYS A 128 1.76 -6.44 -10.01
C CYS A 128 0.63 -7.48 -10.09
N ILE A 129 0.31 -8.12 -8.96
CA ILE A 129 -0.81 -9.07 -8.83
C ILE A 129 -2.12 -8.39 -9.24
N ILE A 130 -2.43 -7.20 -8.71
CA ILE A 130 -3.68 -6.48 -9.03
C ILE A 130 -3.79 -6.27 -10.54
N ILE A 131 -2.72 -5.83 -11.20
CA ILE A 131 -2.73 -5.53 -12.64
C ILE A 131 -2.94 -6.79 -13.48
N VAL A 132 -2.17 -7.84 -13.21
CA VAL A 132 -2.24 -9.09 -13.97
C VAL A 132 -3.59 -9.78 -13.75
N PHE A 133 -4.06 -9.87 -12.50
CA PHE A 133 -5.39 -10.44 -12.21
C PHE A 133 -6.51 -9.65 -12.85
N TYR A 134 -6.46 -8.31 -12.82
CA TYR A 134 -7.48 -7.49 -13.45
C TYR A 134 -7.51 -7.67 -14.97
N SER A 135 -6.34 -7.82 -15.59
CA SER A 135 -6.20 -8.06 -17.03
C SER A 135 -6.71 -9.44 -17.44
N ILE A 136 -6.43 -10.48 -16.65
CA ILE A 136 -6.97 -11.83 -16.88
C ILE A 136 -8.49 -11.87 -16.68
N ALA A 137 -9.01 -11.14 -15.68
CA ALA A 137 -10.44 -11.11 -15.38
C ALA A 137 -11.27 -10.36 -16.45
N ASN A 138 -10.66 -9.40 -17.16
CA ASN A 138 -11.31 -8.64 -18.23
C ASN A 138 -10.50 -8.71 -19.54
N PRO A 139 -10.52 -9.86 -20.25
CA PRO A 139 -9.74 -10.03 -21.47
C PRO A 139 -10.21 -9.18 -22.65
N MET A 140 -11.33 -8.45 -22.51
CA MET A 140 -11.98 -7.66 -23.56
C MET A 140 -11.55 -6.18 -23.58
N LEU A 141 -10.73 -5.73 -22.63
CA LEU A 141 -10.33 -4.31 -22.45
C LEU A 141 -8.92 -3.97 -22.94
N THR A 142 -8.26 -4.88 -23.66
CA THR A 142 -6.94 -4.69 -24.28
C THR A 142 -6.97 -5.20 -25.71
#